data_AF-A0A7V9F8M6-F1
#
_entry.id   AF-A0A7V9F8M6-F1
#
_cell.length_a   1.000
_cell.length_b   1.000
_cell.length_c   1.000
_cell.angle_alpha   90.00
_cell.angle_beta   90.00
_cell.angle_gamma   90.00
#
_symmetry.space_group_name_H-M   'P 1'
#
loop_
_entity.id
_entity.type
_entity.pdbx_description
1 polymer ?
#
loop_
_entity_poly.entity_id
_entity_poly.type
_entity_poly.pdbx_seq_one_letter_code
_entity_poly.pdbx_strand_id
1 'polypeptide(L)' 'MPIIIKSPADIEKMEASGRLVARVHQKMAETIAPGVTTSELDALAYDTITAAGAHPSFLGHEG' A
#
# COMPACT_ATOMS: atom_id res chain seq x y z
N MET A 1 -11.08 20.89 -12.83
CA MET A 1 -10.60 20.68 -11.45
C MET A 1 -9.19 21.25 -11.37
N PRO A 2 -8.89 22.19 -10.46
CA PRO A 2 -7.55 22.79 -10.38
C PRO A 2 -6.52 21.78 -9.85
N ILE A 3 -5.27 21.91 -10.28
CA ILE A 3 -4.14 21.12 -9.75
C ILE A 3 -3.81 21.67 -8.35
N ILE A 4 -3.79 20.79 -7.35
CA ILE A 4 -3.44 21.15 -5.97
C ILE A 4 -1.93 21.07 -5.80
N ILE A 5 -1.29 22.20 -5.46
CA ILE A 5 0.12 22.22 -5.07
C ILE A 5 0.23 21.83 -3.60
N LYS A 6 0.98 20.75 -3.32
CA LYS A 6 1.14 20.21 -1.97
C LYS A 6 2.09 21.08 -1.15
N SER A 7 1.79 21.20 0.15
CA SER A 7 2.72 21.82 1.10
C SER A 7 3.91 20.89 1.38
N PRO A 8 5.03 21.39 1.92
CA PRO A 8 6.14 20.55 2.35
C PRO A 8 5.72 19.45 3.34
N ALA A 9 4.84 19.78 4.30
CA ALA A 9 4.31 18.81 5.26
C ALA A 9 3.44 17.72 4.60
N ASP A 10 2.71 18.05 3.53
CA ASP A 10 1.98 17.04 2.77
C ASP A 10 2.92 16.11 2.01
N ILE A 11 4.01 16.65 1.45
CA ILE A 11 5.03 15.87 0.73
C ILE A 11 5.71 14.89 1.69
N GLU A 12 6.08 15.32 2.89
CA GLU A 12 6.68 14.44 3.92
C GLU A 12 5.75 13.26 4.27
N LYS A 13 4.45 13.54 4.46
CA LYS A 13 3.44 12.49 4.70
C LYS A 13 3.31 11.55 3.51
N MET A 14 3.26 12.09 2.29
CA MET A 14 3.20 11.31 1.06
C MET A 14 4.43 10.42 0.89
N GLU A 15 5.62 10.90 1.24
CA GLU A 15 6.86 10.14 1.17
C GLU A 15 6.83 8.96 2.16
N ALA A 16 6.38 9.19 3.40
CA ALA A 16 6.21 8.12 4.38
C ALA A 16 5.24 7.03 3.90
N SER A 17 4.07 7.42 3.38
CA SER A 17 3.10 6.49 2.79
C SER A 17 3.68 5.76 1.58
N GLY A 18 4.39 6.47 0.69
CA GLY A 18 5.01 5.89 -0.51
C GLY A 18 6.07 4.83 -0.17
N ARG A 19 6.87 5.05 0.87
CA ARG A 19 7.85 4.06 1.36
C ARG A 19 7.18 2.78 1.87
N LEU A 20 6.03 2.89 2.54
CA LEU A 20 5.27 1.72 2.97
C LEU A 20 4.70 0.96 1.75
N VAL A 21 4.08 1.68 0.80
CA VAL A 21 3.53 1.08 -0.42
C VAL A 21 4.62 0.33 -1.21
N ALA A 22 5.80 0.92 -1.37
CA ALA A 22 6.93 0.27 -2.04
C ALA A 22 7.34 -1.04 -1.35
N ARG A 23 7.37 -1.05 -0.01
CA ARG A 23 7.69 -2.25 0.78
C ARG A 23 6.65 -3.35 0.63
N VAL A 24 5.36 -3.00 0.61
CA VAL A 24 4.26 -3.94 0.36
C VAL A 24 4.42 -4.58 -1.01
N HIS A 25 4.62 -3.77 -2.06
CA HIS A 25 4.84 -4.27 -3.42
C HIS A 25 6.06 -5.18 -3.52
N GLN A 26 7.16 -4.83 -2.85
CA GLN A 26 8.36 -5.67 -2.85
C GLN A 26 8.08 -7.05 -2.25
N LYS A 27 7.44 -7.12 -1.07
CA LYS A 27 7.07 -8.41 -0.44
C LYS A 27 6.13 -9.24 -1.30
N MET A 28 5.15 -8.60 -1.93
CA MET A 28 4.26 -9.29 -2.87
C MET A 28 5.05 -9.87 -4.03
N ALA A 29 5.95 -9.09 -4.64
CA ALA A 29 6.81 -9.54 -5.74
C ALA A 29 7.68 -10.75 -5.36
N GLU A 30 8.24 -10.76 -4.14
CA GLU A 30 9.02 -11.87 -3.60
C GLU A 30 8.17 -13.15 -3.37
N THR A 31 6.86 -13.01 -3.20
CA THR A 31 5.93 -14.12 -2.89
C THR A 31 5.30 -14.72 -4.15
N ILE A 32 5.26 -14.00 -5.27
CA ILE A 32 4.61 -14.47 -6.51
C ILE A 32 5.32 -15.73 -7.05
N ALA A 33 4.57 -16.83 -7.09
CA ALA A 33 5.01 -18.10 -7.64
C ALA A 33 3.80 -18.91 -8.17
N PRO A 34 4.01 -19.92 -9.05
CA PRO A 34 2.93 -20.82 -9.45
C PRO A 34 2.25 -21.48 -8.26
N GLY A 35 0.92 -21.44 -8.23
CA GLY A 35 0.10 -21.96 -7.13
C GLY A 35 -0.28 -20.91 -6.07
N VAL A 36 0.34 -19.73 -6.07
CA VAL A 36 -0.06 -18.62 -5.21
C VAL A 36 -1.30 -17.94 -5.78
N THR A 37 -2.31 -17.76 -4.94
CA THR A 37 -3.56 -17.10 -5.28
C THR A 37 -3.48 -15.60 -5.05
N THR A 38 -4.33 -14.83 -5.74
CA THR A 38 -4.46 -13.39 -5.50
C THR A 38 -4.97 -13.08 -4.09
N SER A 39 -5.76 -13.98 -3.49
CA SER A 39 -6.24 -13.83 -2.11
C SER A 39 -5.10 -13.94 -1.09
N GLU A 40 -4.09 -14.78 -1.33
CA GLU A 40 -2.91 -14.87 -0.46
C GLU A 40 -2.05 -13.61 -0.57
N LEU A 41 -1.92 -13.05 -1.78
CA LEU A 41 -1.23 -11.77 -1.98
C LEU A 41 -1.97 -10.59 -1.32
N ASP A 42 -3.31 -10.60 -1.37
CA ASP A 42 -4.15 -9.61 -0.68
C ASP A 42 -3.99 -9.68 0.84
N ALA A 43 -4.04 -10.88 1.41
CA ALA A 43 -3.80 -11.09 2.84
C ALA A 43 -2.40 -10.61 3.27
N LEU A 44 -1.37 -10.93 2.48
CA LEU A 44 0.00 -10.45 2.71
C LEU A 44 0.10 -8.91 2.69
N ALA A 45 -0.60 -8.27 1.75
CA ALA A 45 -0.64 -6.82 1.66
C ALA A 45 -1.35 -6.21 2.88
N TYR A 46 -2.51 -6.76 3.26
CA TYR A 46 -3.26 -6.36 4.45
C TYR A 46 -2.40 -6.46 5.72
N ASP A 47 -1.76 -7.61 5.94
CA ASP A 47 -0.92 -7.85 7.12
C ASP A 47 0.28 -6.91 7.14
N THR A 48 0.92 -6.67 6.00
CA THR A 48 2.08 -5.76 5.93
C THR A 48 1.68 -4.32 6.21
N ILE A 49 0.52 -3.87 5.74
CA ILE A 49 0.01 -2.51 5.97
C ILE A 49 -0.38 -2.32 7.43
N THR A 50 -1.15 -3.26 7.99
CA THR A 50 -1.65 -3.17 9.37
C THR A 50 -0.52 -3.32 10.40
N ALA A 51 0.47 -4.19 10.16
CA ALA A 51 1.66 -4.32 11.00
C ALA A 51 2.50 -3.03 11.05
N ALA A 52 2.40 -2.17 10.03
CA ALA A 52 3.04 -0.86 10.01
C ALA A 52 2.20 0.24 10.67
N GLY A 53 1.05 -0.09 11.27
CA GLY A 53 0.12 0.86 11.89
C GLY A 53 -0.64 1.72 10.87
N ALA A 54 -0.66 1.32 9.60
CA ALA A 54 -1.38 2.02 8.53
C ALA A 54 -2.72 1.35 8.22
N HIS A 55 -3.56 2.05 7.46
CA HIS A 55 -4.86 1.55 7.02
C HIS A 55 -4.84 1.20 5.52
N PRO A 56 -5.33 0.02 5.10
CA PRO A 56 -5.46 -0.33 3.69
C PRO A 56 -6.55 0.52 3.04
N SER A 57 -6.19 1.38 2.09
CA SER A 57 -7.15 2.31 1.47
C SER A 57 -8.11 1.65 0.48
N PHE A 58 -7.79 0.44 0.01
CA PHE A 58 -8.59 -0.29 -0.97
C PHE A 58 -9.78 -1.03 -0.35
N LEU A 59 -9.70 -1.38 0.95
CA LEU A 59 -10.72 -2.19 1.60
C LEU A 59 -11.98 -1.34 1.85
N GLY A 60 -13.08 -1.71 1.19
CA GLY A 60 -14.35 -0.97 1.27
C GLY A 60 -14.37 0.31 0.43
N HIS A 61 -13.41 0.49 -0.49
CA HIS A 61 -13.34 1.67 -1.36
C HIS A 61 -14.05 1.40 -2.69
N GLU A 62 -15.25 1.95 -2.83
CA GLU A 62 -16.06 2.00 -4.06
C GLU A 62 -16.45 0.67 -4.75
N GLY A 63 -16.18 -0.49 -4.13
CA GLY A 63 -16.78 -1.78 -4.49
C GLY A 63 -16.28 -2.35 -5.82
#